data_AF-A0A8T5LP64-F1
#
_entry.id   AF-A0A8T5LP64-F1
#
_cell.length_a   1.000
_cell.length_b   1.000
_cell.length_c   1.000
_cell.angle_alpha   90.00
_cell.angle_beta   90.00
_cell.angle_gamma   90.00
#
_symmetry.space_group_name_H-M   'P 1'
#
loop_
_entity.id
_entity.type
_entity.pdbx_description
1 polymer ?
#
loop_
_entity_poly.entity_id
_entity_poly.type
_entity_poly.pdbx_seq_one_letter_code
_entity_poly.pdbx_strand_id
1 'polypeptide(L)'
;MAVNKLVYYIIPLIVLGLIAWWQFGFGGLFENLKGGVKGVIEMAPNVSIGAEEELATEPTIPREHEEAINNLVETIEKMVTSPKKNCFLNYKLLGKNYGTNSGMPSLGEGGTTISFQLKGDKTEMLIAGGAGGKQEVTRLRKEIAGFKPCVIAGSNEITKNFFNRYLGQGQILGDNYKPVSIINIFYDTDGDNGNAIRVPEFGNEPVNDEGDNFEDEGWLFKAEDGSICFFPTNKVMSADDDGLVYGNINQINTKVGVVGSGLDYCYTWTE
;
A
#
# COMPACT_ATOMS: atom_id res chain seq x y z
N MET A 1 -15.32 -43.53 -23.29
CA MET A 1 -14.98 -42.63 -24.43
C MET A 1 -13.92 -41.56 -24.10
N ALA A 2 -13.48 -41.40 -22.84
CA ALA A 2 -12.40 -40.47 -22.46
C ALA A 2 -10.99 -41.06 -22.65
N VAL A 3 -10.83 -42.37 -22.43
CA VAL A 3 -9.53 -43.07 -22.49
C VAL A 3 -8.94 -43.07 -23.91
N ASN A 4 -9.77 -43.25 -24.95
CA ASN A 4 -9.30 -43.26 -26.34
C ASN A 4 -8.80 -41.88 -26.81
N LYS A 5 -9.29 -40.78 -26.23
CA LYS A 5 -8.80 -39.44 -26.56
C LYS A 5 -7.45 -39.16 -25.90
N LEU A 6 -7.27 -39.59 -24.66
CA LEU A 6 -6.00 -39.41 -23.92
C LEU A 6 -4.83 -40.11 -24.63
N VAL A 7 -5.05 -41.34 -25.10
CA VAL A 7 -4.04 -42.14 -25.81
C VAL A 7 -3.62 -41.47 -27.14
N TYR A 8 -4.57 -40.82 -27.84
CA TYR A 8 -4.30 -40.15 -29.11
C TYR A 8 -3.42 -38.90 -28.98
N TYR A 9 -3.41 -38.23 -27.82
CA TYR A 9 -2.57 -37.06 -27.57
C TYR A 9 -1.21 -37.43 -26.95
N ILE A 10 -1.17 -38.48 -26.14
CA ILE A 10 0.06 -38.88 -25.44
C ILE A 10 1.04 -39.56 -26.41
N ILE A 11 0.57 -40.40 -27.34
CA ILE A 11 1.45 -41.12 -28.27
C ILE A 11 2.27 -40.15 -29.16
N PRO A 12 1.69 -39.12 -29.80
CA PRO A 12 2.45 -38.14 -30.57
C PRO A 12 3.49 -37.39 -29.73
N LEU A 13 3.14 -37.00 -28.49
CA LEU A 13 4.08 -36.31 -27.59
C LEU A 13 5.27 -37.19 -27.19
N ILE A 14 5.03 -38.48 -26.92
CA ILE A 14 6.10 -39.44 -26.64
C ILE A 14 6.96 -39.66 -27.88
N VAL A 15 6.36 -39.81 -29.06
CA VAL A 15 7.10 -39.95 -30.32
C VAL A 15 7.95 -38.72 -30.61
N LEU A 16 7.42 -37.52 -30.37
CA LEU A 16 8.14 -36.26 -30.56
C LEU A 16 9.30 -36.13 -29.55
N GLY A 17 9.08 -36.55 -28.29
CA GLY A 17 10.12 -36.66 -27.28
C GLY A 17 11.21 -37.68 -27.64
N LEU A 18 10.86 -38.81 -28.23
CA LEU A 18 11.81 -39.82 -28.70
C LEU A 18 12.58 -39.39 -29.95
N ILE A 19 11.94 -38.67 -30.89
CA ILE A 19 12.63 -38.08 -32.04
C ILE A 19 13.60 -36.99 -31.57
N ALA A 20 13.19 -36.13 -30.64
CA ALA A 20 14.06 -35.14 -30.04
C ALA A 20 15.22 -35.82 -29.30
N TRP A 21 14.96 -36.87 -28.51
CA TRP A 21 16.00 -37.64 -27.85
C TRP A 21 16.96 -38.30 -28.84
N TRP A 22 16.45 -38.85 -29.95
CA TRP A 22 17.27 -39.54 -30.95
C TRP A 22 18.10 -38.57 -31.79
N GLN A 23 17.54 -37.41 -32.15
CA GLN A 23 18.28 -36.36 -32.85
C GLN A 23 19.27 -35.61 -31.95
N PHE A 24 18.97 -35.48 -30.65
CA PHE A 24 19.69 -34.57 -29.76
C PHE A 24 20.34 -35.24 -28.54
N GLY A 25 20.45 -36.56 -28.55
CA GLY A 25 20.94 -37.39 -27.44
C GLY A 25 22.25 -36.90 -26.81
N PHE A 26 22.17 -36.76 -25.47
CA PHE A 26 23.19 -36.64 -24.40
C PHE A 26 24.48 -35.81 -24.55
N GLY A 27 24.76 -35.18 -25.69
CA GLY A 27 25.99 -34.37 -25.82
C GLY A 27 25.94 -33.16 -26.75
N GLY A 28 24.93 -33.04 -27.62
CA GLY A 28 24.98 -32.06 -28.72
C GLY A 28 24.22 -30.75 -28.50
N LEU A 29 23.10 -30.77 -27.76
CA LEU A 29 22.19 -29.63 -27.77
C LEU A 29 22.68 -28.46 -26.89
N PHE A 30 23.37 -28.75 -25.78
CA PHE A 30 23.90 -27.71 -24.89
C PHE A 30 25.14 -27.00 -25.48
N GLU A 31 25.96 -27.72 -26.24
CA GLU A 31 27.15 -27.16 -26.91
C GLU A 31 26.76 -26.34 -28.15
N ASN A 32 25.79 -26.81 -28.95
CA ASN A 32 25.33 -26.10 -30.14
C ASN A 32 24.44 -24.89 -29.82
N LEU A 33 23.73 -24.86 -28.68
CA LEU A 33 23.07 -23.62 -28.23
C LEU A 33 24.08 -22.55 -27.81
N LYS A 34 25.20 -22.93 -27.17
CA LYS A 34 26.30 -21.99 -26.87
C LYS A 34 26.94 -21.44 -28.15
N GLY A 35 27.04 -22.24 -29.21
CA GLY A 35 27.53 -21.80 -30.52
C GLY A 35 26.57 -20.86 -31.26
N GLY A 36 25.26 -21.15 -31.21
CA GLY A 36 24.23 -20.30 -31.84
C GLY A 36 24.06 -18.93 -31.17
N VAL A 37 24.24 -18.84 -29.85
CA VAL A 37 24.18 -17.57 -29.11
C VAL A 37 25.40 -16.69 -29.42
N LYS A 38 26.58 -17.27 -29.67
CA LYS A 38 27.76 -16.49 -30.12
C LYS A 38 27.54 -15.80 -31.48
N GLY A 39 26.82 -16.43 -32.40
CA GLY A 39 26.49 -15.82 -33.70
C GLY A 39 25.49 -14.66 -33.61
N VAL A 40 24.65 -14.63 -32.58
CA VAL A 40 23.72 -13.51 -32.31
C VAL A 40 24.41 -12.37 -31.56
N ILE A 41 25.46 -12.66 -30.77
CA ILE A 41 26.26 -11.66 -30.04
C ILE A 41 27.07 -10.76 -30.99
N GLU A 42 27.51 -11.25 -32.15
CA GLU A 42 28.24 -10.40 -33.12
C GLU A 42 27.36 -9.35 -33.81
N MET A 43 26.02 -9.50 -33.81
CA MET A 43 25.09 -8.52 -34.38
C MET A 43 24.54 -7.51 -33.36
N ALA A 44 24.85 -7.66 -32.06
CA ALA A 44 24.40 -6.76 -31.01
C ALA A 44 25.52 -6.53 -29.97
N PRO A 45 26.39 -5.52 -30.15
CA PRO A 45 27.61 -5.33 -29.35
C PRO A 45 27.40 -4.94 -27.88
N ASN A 46 26.15 -4.90 -27.37
CA ASN A 46 25.82 -4.47 -26.01
C ASN A 46 25.06 -5.51 -25.16
N VAL A 47 24.96 -6.77 -25.60
CA VAL A 47 24.36 -7.81 -24.73
C VAL A 47 25.47 -8.64 -24.11
N SER A 48 25.94 -8.19 -22.94
CA SER A 48 26.77 -8.99 -22.04
C SER A 48 25.94 -10.17 -21.52
N ILE A 49 26.03 -11.32 -22.20
CA ILE A 49 25.47 -12.59 -21.69
C ILE A 49 26.55 -13.22 -20.81
N GLY A 50 26.45 -12.84 -19.55
CA GLY A 50 27.37 -13.14 -18.48
C GLY A 50 27.01 -12.20 -17.35
N ALA A 51 25.75 -12.21 -16.93
CA ALA A 51 25.37 -11.57 -15.68
C ALA A 51 26.12 -12.34 -14.58
N GLU A 52 27.31 -11.85 -14.24
CA GLU A 52 27.68 -11.73 -12.84
C GLU A 52 26.40 -11.37 -12.09
N GLU A 53 26.13 -12.03 -10.95
CA GLU A 53 25.11 -11.53 -10.03
C GLU A 53 25.52 -10.08 -9.73
N GLU A 54 25.05 -9.12 -10.53
CA GLU A 54 25.06 -7.73 -10.17
C GLU A 54 24.30 -7.77 -8.86
N LEU A 55 25.05 -7.59 -7.78
CA LEU A 55 24.51 -7.40 -6.45
C LEU A 55 23.51 -6.27 -6.61
N ALA A 56 22.25 -6.62 -6.80
CA ALA A 56 21.19 -5.69 -7.11
C ALA A 56 21.23 -4.70 -5.96
N THR A 57 21.59 -3.46 -6.27
CA THR A 57 21.75 -2.44 -5.24
C THR A 57 20.43 -2.37 -4.52
N GLU A 58 20.43 -2.55 -3.19
CA GLU A 58 19.20 -2.56 -2.41
C GLU A 58 18.38 -1.31 -2.77
N PRO A 59 17.10 -1.45 -3.14
CA PRO A 59 16.29 -0.31 -3.52
C PRO A 59 16.27 0.69 -2.36
N THR A 60 16.55 1.96 -2.67
CA THR A 60 16.48 3.04 -1.69
C THR A 60 15.22 3.86 -1.93
N ILE A 61 14.73 4.50 -0.87
CA ILE A 61 13.64 5.48 -0.93
C ILE A 61 14.19 6.83 -0.49
N PRO A 62 13.55 7.95 -0.90
CA PRO A 62 13.88 9.26 -0.38
C PRO A 62 13.83 9.30 1.15
N ARG A 63 14.79 10.03 1.76
CA ARG A 63 14.88 10.19 3.23
C ARG A 63 13.58 10.73 3.84
N GLU A 64 12.91 11.62 3.12
CA GLU A 64 11.63 12.22 3.56
C GLU A 64 10.52 11.16 3.69
N HIS A 65 10.50 10.18 2.78
CA HIS A 65 9.55 9.06 2.85
C HIS A 65 9.89 8.14 4.02
N GLU A 66 11.18 7.86 4.24
CA GLU A 66 11.63 7.04 5.36
C GLU A 66 11.29 7.68 6.72
N GLU A 67 11.46 9.00 6.86
CA GLU A 67 11.05 9.76 8.04
C GLU A 67 9.53 9.68 8.28
N ALA A 68 8.73 9.83 7.23
CA ALA A 68 7.27 9.73 7.30
C ALA A 68 6.81 8.32 7.70
N ILE A 69 7.39 7.29 7.09
CA ILE A 69 7.10 5.89 7.39
C ILE A 69 7.46 5.57 8.84
N ASN A 70 8.62 6.02 9.32
CA ASN A 70 9.03 5.76 10.70
C ASN A 70 8.07 6.44 11.70
N ASN A 71 7.69 7.70 11.46
CA ASN A 71 6.72 8.37 12.32
C ASN A 71 5.34 7.71 12.28
N LEU A 72 4.91 7.25 11.10
CA LEU A 72 3.65 6.51 10.93
C LEU A 72 3.67 5.21 11.76
N VAL A 73 4.74 4.42 11.65
CA VAL A 73 4.91 3.18 12.44
C VAL A 73 4.89 3.47 13.93
N GLU A 74 5.69 4.43 14.41
CA GLU A 74 5.72 4.80 15.82
C GLU A 74 4.34 5.23 16.33
N THR A 75 3.58 5.93 15.49
CA THR A 75 2.24 6.42 15.82
C THR A 75 1.24 5.26 15.90
N ILE A 76 1.28 4.33 14.94
CA ILE A 76 0.46 3.11 14.96
C ILE A 76 0.78 2.29 16.21
N GLU A 77 2.06 2.07 16.55
CA GLU A 77 2.47 1.33 17.75
C GLU A 77 1.97 2.00 19.04
N LYS A 78 2.07 3.33 19.14
CA LYS A 78 1.48 4.11 20.25
C LYS A 78 -0.04 3.93 20.34
N MET A 79 -0.74 3.99 19.21
CA MET A 79 -2.19 3.78 19.17
C MET A 79 -2.56 2.36 19.57
N VAL A 80 -1.85 1.33 19.10
CA VAL A 80 -2.11 -0.08 19.46
C VAL A 80 -2.02 -0.27 20.98
N THR A 81 -0.94 0.20 21.59
CA THR A 81 -0.69 0.04 23.03
C THR A 81 -1.60 0.87 23.93
N SER A 82 -2.18 1.96 23.41
CA SER A 82 -3.09 2.83 24.16
C SER A 82 -4.40 2.13 24.52
N PRO A 83 -4.86 2.18 25.80
CA PRO A 83 -6.18 1.67 26.17
C PRO A 83 -7.33 2.55 25.67
N LYS A 84 -7.03 3.76 25.18
CA LYS A 84 -8.04 4.69 24.67
C LYS A 84 -8.64 4.16 23.36
N LYS A 85 -9.94 4.39 23.21
CA LYS A 85 -10.75 4.08 22.03
C LYS A 85 -11.35 5.37 21.49
N ASN A 86 -11.78 5.38 20.23
CA ASN A 86 -12.33 6.58 19.58
C ASN A 86 -11.39 7.79 19.72
N CYS A 87 -10.11 7.58 19.39
CA CYS A 87 -9.10 8.62 19.54
C CYS A 87 -8.36 8.90 18.24
N PHE A 88 -7.94 10.16 18.12
CA PHE A 88 -7.16 10.64 17.00
C PHE A 88 -5.70 10.80 17.45
N LEU A 89 -4.77 10.45 16.56
CA LEU A 89 -3.35 10.74 16.75
C LEU A 89 -2.75 11.19 15.42
N ASN A 90 -1.85 12.17 15.50
CA ASN A 90 -1.19 12.73 14.33
C ASN A 90 0.28 12.28 14.31
N TYR A 91 0.75 11.70 13.19
CA TYR A 91 2.13 11.25 13.02
C TYR A 91 3.08 12.34 12.51
N LYS A 92 2.69 13.61 12.67
CA LYS A 92 3.36 14.84 12.21
C LYS A 92 4.83 14.70 11.86
N LEU A 93 5.18 15.09 10.65
CA LEU A 93 6.57 15.33 10.27
C LEU A 93 7.11 16.57 10.98
N LEU A 94 8.03 16.38 11.93
CA LEU A 94 8.71 17.47 12.63
C LEU A 94 9.97 17.87 11.84
N GLY A 95 9.87 18.90 10.98
CA GLY A 95 11.00 19.40 10.21
C GLY A 95 10.78 20.81 9.64
N LYS A 96 11.88 21.54 9.38
CA LYS A 96 11.85 22.97 8.97
C LYS A 96 11.36 23.24 7.54
N ASN A 97 11.16 22.20 6.71
CA ASN A 97 10.92 22.33 5.27
C ASN A 97 9.63 21.66 4.78
N TYR A 98 8.91 20.94 5.65
CA TYR A 98 7.59 20.42 5.34
C TYR A 98 6.61 21.53 5.74
N GLY A 99 5.83 22.06 4.79
CA GLY A 99 4.96 23.23 5.00
C GLY A 99 3.84 23.01 6.04
N THR A 100 2.64 23.53 5.77
CA THR A 100 1.46 23.25 6.61
C THR A 100 1.07 21.77 6.63
N ASN A 101 1.55 20.98 5.67
CA ASN A 101 1.11 19.62 5.41
C ASN A 101 1.81 18.65 6.36
N SER A 102 1.10 18.21 7.40
CA SER A 102 1.65 17.46 8.52
C SER A 102 1.54 15.93 8.34
N GLY A 103 1.66 15.40 7.12
CA GLY A 103 1.35 14.00 6.79
C GLY A 103 2.30 13.30 5.82
N MET A 104 1.79 12.35 5.05
CA MET A 104 2.58 11.56 4.09
C MET A 104 3.06 12.48 2.95
N PRO A 105 4.38 12.57 2.67
CA PRO A 105 4.87 13.33 1.53
C PRO A 105 4.45 12.66 0.21
N SER A 106 4.46 13.42 -0.88
CA SER A 106 4.23 12.86 -2.22
C SER A 106 5.23 11.74 -2.51
N LEU A 107 4.73 10.54 -2.81
CA LEU A 107 5.55 9.33 -2.99
C LEU A 107 6.23 9.27 -4.37
N GLY A 108 5.84 10.16 -5.30
CA GLY A 108 6.42 10.40 -6.62
C GLY A 108 6.27 9.26 -7.64
N GLU A 109 6.42 9.56 -8.93
CA GLU A 109 6.27 8.59 -10.04
C GLU A 109 7.30 7.45 -10.00
N GLY A 110 8.48 7.73 -9.45
CA GLY A 110 9.51 6.72 -9.18
C GLY A 110 9.04 5.69 -8.14
N GLY A 111 8.08 6.07 -7.29
CA GLY A 111 7.24 5.25 -6.45
C GLY A 111 7.89 4.77 -5.16
N THR A 112 7.46 5.30 -4.03
CA THR A 112 7.43 4.52 -2.78
C THR A 112 6.02 3.97 -2.61
N THR A 113 5.89 2.67 -2.33
CA THR A 113 4.60 2.06 -2.01
C THR A 113 4.65 1.54 -0.58
N ILE A 114 3.61 1.80 0.19
CA ILE A 114 3.44 1.35 1.57
C ILE A 114 2.24 0.40 1.59
N SER A 115 2.47 -0.86 1.92
CA SER A 115 1.43 -1.89 1.98
C SER A 115 1.28 -2.40 3.40
N PHE A 116 0.09 -2.30 3.97
CA PHE A 116 -0.29 -2.94 5.23
C PHE A 116 -1.11 -4.20 4.92
N GLN A 117 -0.70 -5.36 5.42
CA GLN A 117 -1.35 -6.64 5.20
C GLN A 117 -1.62 -7.36 6.53
N LEU A 118 -2.89 -7.51 6.89
CA LEU A 118 -3.31 -8.26 8.07
C LEU A 118 -3.06 -9.76 7.85
N LYS A 119 -2.23 -10.35 8.71
CA LYS A 119 -1.88 -11.78 8.73
C LYS A 119 -2.13 -12.33 10.13
N GLY A 120 -3.32 -12.88 10.35
CA GLY A 120 -3.73 -13.38 11.66
C GLY A 120 -4.01 -12.23 12.63
N ASP A 121 -3.25 -12.15 13.72
CA ASP A 121 -3.36 -11.11 14.76
C ASP A 121 -2.33 -9.98 14.60
N LYS A 122 -1.54 -10.00 13.52
CA LYS A 122 -0.52 -8.99 13.21
C LYS A 122 -0.75 -8.40 11.84
N THR A 123 -0.31 -7.16 11.66
CA THR A 123 -0.25 -6.53 10.34
C THR A 123 1.21 -6.37 9.92
N GLU A 124 1.50 -6.87 8.74
CA GLU A 124 2.80 -6.71 8.09
C GLU A 124 2.80 -5.43 7.25
N MET A 125 3.77 -4.56 7.48
CA MET A 125 4.05 -3.40 6.65
C MET A 125 5.19 -3.71 5.70
N LEU A 126 4.92 -3.64 4.40
CA LEU A 126 5.89 -3.80 3.32
C LEU A 126 6.10 -2.44 2.65
N ILE A 127 7.35 -2.07 2.46
CA ILE A 127 7.74 -0.86 1.73
C ILE A 127 8.39 -1.29 0.44
N ALA A 128 7.92 -0.75 -0.69
CA ALA A 128 8.56 -0.94 -1.98
C ALA A 128 9.07 0.41 -2.52
N GLY A 129 10.22 0.36 -3.18
CA GLY A 129 10.90 1.48 -3.82
C GLY A 129 11.50 1.05 -5.17
N GLY A 130 12.56 1.73 -5.59
CA GLY A 130 13.20 1.48 -6.89
C GLY A 130 12.29 1.86 -8.07
N ALA A 131 12.67 1.48 -9.30
CA ALA A 131 11.93 1.89 -10.50
C ALA A 131 10.45 1.44 -10.45
N GLY A 132 9.54 2.41 -10.37
CA GLY A 132 8.09 2.21 -10.34
C GLY A 132 7.53 1.69 -9.02
N GLY A 133 8.30 1.78 -7.91
CA GLY A 133 7.84 1.41 -6.58
C GLY A 133 7.46 -0.06 -6.40
N LYS A 134 8.13 -0.97 -7.11
CA LYS A 134 7.84 -2.41 -7.13
C LYS A 134 8.87 -3.28 -6.41
N GLN A 135 10.03 -2.71 -6.04
CA GLN A 135 11.10 -3.49 -5.43
C GLN A 135 11.04 -3.36 -3.92
N GLU A 136 10.86 -4.47 -3.22
CA GLU A 136 10.77 -4.47 -1.76
C GLU A 136 12.06 -3.93 -1.11
N VAL A 137 11.89 -2.97 -0.20
CA VAL A 137 12.95 -2.40 0.63
C VAL A 137 12.96 -3.18 1.95
N THR A 138 13.56 -4.37 1.93
CA THR A 138 13.45 -5.36 3.02
C THR A 138 13.83 -4.82 4.40
N ARG A 139 14.80 -3.89 4.48
CA ARG A 139 15.20 -3.24 5.74
C ARG A 139 14.09 -2.42 6.43
N LEU A 140 13.07 -2.00 5.68
CA LEU A 140 11.93 -1.21 6.17
C LEU A 140 10.68 -2.06 6.45
N ARG A 141 10.74 -3.37 6.22
CA ARG A 141 9.66 -4.29 6.59
C ARG A 141 9.45 -4.30 8.10
N LYS A 142 8.19 -4.25 8.53
CA LYS A 142 7.80 -4.29 9.94
C LYS A 142 6.61 -5.21 10.16
N GLU A 143 6.56 -5.87 11.31
CA GLU A 143 5.37 -6.58 11.79
C GLU A 143 4.85 -5.86 13.03
N ILE A 144 3.58 -5.46 13.02
CA ILE A 144 2.94 -4.74 14.12
C ILE A 144 1.82 -5.64 14.69
N ALA A 145 2.06 -6.21 15.86
CA ALA A 145 1.09 -7.07 16.52
C ALA A 145 -0.10 -6.25 17.06
N GLY A 146 -1.33 -6.77 16.91
CA GLY A 146 -2.55 -6.11 17.38
C GLY A 146 -3.04 -4.94 16.53
N PHE A 147 -2.25 -4.48 15.54
CA PHE A 147 -2.72 -3.53 14.55
C PHE A 147 -3.67 -4.22 13.57
N LYS A 148 -4.88 -3.69 13.45
CA LYS A 148 -5.87 -4.06 12.43
C LYS A 148 -6.16 -2.85 11.55
N PRO A 149 -5.88 -2.90 10.24
CA PRO A 149 -6.11 -1.76 9.36
C PRO A 149 -7.61 -1.56 9.12
N CYS A 150 -8.01 -0.31 9.07
CA CYS A 150 -9.33 0.10 8.58
C CYS A 150 -9.22 1.34 7.71
N VAL A 151 -10.32 1.66 7.03
CA VAL A 151 -10.48 2.90 6.27
C VAL A 151 -11.82 3.52 6.60
N ILE A 152 -11.92 4.84 6.48
CA ILE A 152 -13.17 5.59 6.57
C ILE A 152 -13.63 5.88 5.13
N ALA A 153 -14.05 4.81 4.46
CA ALA A 153 -14.48 4.79 3.06
C ALA A 153 -15.17 3.46 2.72
N GLY A 154 -15.55 3.27 1.45
CA GLY A 154 -16.15 2.05 0.90
C GLY A 154 -17.68 2.04 0.93
N SER A 155 -18.30 3.02 1.58
CA SER A 155 -19.72 3.35 1.36
C SER A 155 -20.04 4.76 1.85
N ASN A 156 -20.95 5.42 1.14
CA ASN A 156 -21.54 6.70 1.53
C ASN A 156 -22.06 6.72 2.98
N GLU A 157 -22.57 5.59 3.48
CA GLU A 157 -23.10 5.45 4.83
C GLU A 157 -21.99 5.52 5.89
N ILE A 158 -20.88 4.78 5.68
CA ILE A 158 -19.74 4.75 6.61
C ILE A 158 -19.17 6.15 6.79
N THR A 159 -18.94 6.84 5.69
CA THR A 159 -18.28 8.14 5.68
C THR A 159 -19.16 9.24 6.25
N LYS A 160 -20.47 9.20 5.95
CA LYS A 160 -21.47 10.10 6.58
C LYS A 160 -21.63 9.83 8.06
N ASN A 161 -21.64 8.57 8.50
CA ASN A 161 -21.71 8.21 9.91
C ASN A 161 -20.47 8.70 10.66
N PHE A 162 -19.27 8.53 10.08
CA PHE A 162 -18.05 9.08 10.65
C PHE A 162 -18.10 10.59 10.77
N PHE A 163 -18.46 11.28 9.68
CA PHE A 163 -18.62 12.72 9.68
C PHE A 163 -19.62 13.17 10.73
N ASN A 164 -20.82 12.60 10.78
CA ASN A 164 -21.87 12.98 11.73
C ASN A 164 -21.45 12.77 13.19
N ARG A 165 -20.71 11.69 13.47
CA ARG A 165 -20.25 11.35 14.81
C ARG A 165 -19.15 12.27 15.31
N TYR A 166 -18.13 12.51 14.49
CA TYR A 166 -16.91 13.17 14.94
C TYR A 166 -16.70 14.56 14.36
N LEU A 167 -17.37 14.97 13.30
CA LEU A 167 -17.07 16.26 12.63
C LEU A 167 -18.30 17.17 12.57
N GLY A 168 -19.48 16.60 12.39
CA GLY A 168 -20.78 17.27 12.41
C GLY A 168 -21.48 17.24 13.75
N GLN A 169 -22.81 17.41 13.70
CA GLN A 169 -23.77 17.29 14.80
C GLN A 169 -24.95 16.45 14.32
N GLY A 170 -24.68 15.20 13.92
CA GLY A 170 -25.68 14.32 13.31
C GLY A 170 -26.00 13.12 14.19
N GLN A 171 -27.13 12.46 13.89
CA GLN A 171 -27.42 11.14 14.43
C GLN A 171 -26.54 10.09 13.73
N ILE A 172 -26.07 9.12 14.50
CA ILE A 172 -25.28 7.99 14.01
C ILE A 172 -26.25 6.88 13.64
N LEU A 173 -26.18 6.40 12.41
CA LEU A 173 -26.99 5.27 11.93
C LEU A 173 -26.06 4.19 11.39
N GLY A 174 -25.34 3.49 12.27
CA GLY A 174 -24.54 2.31 11.91
C GLY A 174 -23.02 2.49 12.01
N ASP A 175 -22.30 1.67 11.25
CA ASP A 175 -20.84 1.64 11.24
C ASP A 175 -20.25 2.95 10.69
N ASN A 176 -19.11 3.35 11.23
CA ASN A 176 -18.40 4.59 10.89
C ASN A 176 -16.95 4.34 10.44
N TYR A 177 -16.56 3.09 10.25
CA TYR A 177 -15.30 2.70 9.61
C TYR A 177 -15.46 1.30 9.02
N LYS A 178 -14.56 0.94 8.10
CA LYS A 178 -14.50 -0.39 7.50
C LYS A 178 -13.17 -1.08 7.85
N PRO A 179 -13.16 -2.15 8.64
CA PRO A 179 -12.00 -3.04 8.75
C PRO A 179 -11.65 -3.64 7.40
N VAL A 180 -10.36 -3.67 7.08
CA VAL A 180 -9.83 -4.23 5.83
C VAL A 180 -8.65 -5.13 6.15
N SER A 181 -8.29 -6.00 5.21
CA SER A 181 -7.12 -6.87 5.32
C SER A 181 -5.90 -6.24 4.67
N ILE A 182 -6.08 -5.41 3.63
CA ILE A 182 -4.98 -4.79 2.90
C ILE A 182 -5.25 -3.29 2.67
N ILE A 183 -4.24 -2.46 2.92
CA ILE A 183 -4.19 -1.05 2.52
C ILE A 183 -2.89 -0.82 1.76
N ASN A 184 -2.98 -0.29 0.54
CA ASN A 184 -1.82 0.14 -0.23
C ASN A 184 -1.85 1.65 -0.41
N ILE A 185 -0.80 2.34 0.02
CA ILE A 185 -0.58 3.76 -0.23
C ILE A 185 0.52 3.87 -1.28
N PHE A 186 0.23 4.50 -2.41
CA PHE A 186 1.15 4.60 -3.55
C PHE A 186 0.95 5.92 -4.28
N TYR A 187 1.84 6.23 -5.23
CA TYR A 187 1.67 7.39 -6.11
C TYR A 187 0.89 6.98 -7.35
N ASP A 188 -0.25 7.63 -7.61
CA ASP A 188 -1.08 7.41 -8.78
C ASP A 188 -0.85 8.51 -9.83
N THR A 189 -0.63 8.08 -11.07
CA THR A 189 -0.41 8.93 -12.25
C THR A 189 -1.60 8.95 -13.21
N ASP A 190 -2.60 8.10 -12.98
CA ASP A 190 -3.75 7.98 -13.88
C ASP A 190 -4.82 9.06 -13.61
N GLY A 191 -4.65 9.85 -12.53
CA GLY A 191 -5.50 10.98 -12.12
C GLY A 191 -4.75 12.31 -11.93
N ASP A 192 -5.00 13.00 -10.81
CA ASP A 192 -4.46 14.34 -10.50
C ASP A 192 -2.99 14.34 -10.00
N ASN A 193 -2.24 13.26 -10.29
CA ASN A 193 -0.85 13.06 -9.87
C ASN A 193 -0.66 13.25 -8.35
N GLY A 194 -0.82 12.19 -7.58
CA GLY A 194 -0.68 12.27 -6.13
C GLY A 194 -0.67 10.93 -5.43
N ASN A 195 -0.60 10.98 -4.10
CA ASN A 195 -0.74 9.76 -3.32
C ASN A 195 -2.17 9.24 -3.43
N ALA A 196 -2.36 7.93 -3.39
CA ALA A 196 -3.65 7.30 -3.38
C ALA A 196 -3.65 6.08 -2.47
N ILE A 197 -4.83 5.76 -1.93
CA ILE A 197 -5.10 4.55 -1.17
C ILE A 197 -5.83 3.57 -2.05
N ARG A 198 -5.34 2.34 -2.15
CA ARG A 198 -6.08 1.20 -2.71
C ARG A 198 -6.39 0.19 -1.62
N VAL A 199 -7.65 -0.21 -1.58
CA VAL A 199 -8.16 -1.29 -0.74
C VAL A 199 -8.66 -2.40 -1.68
N PRO A 200 -7.90 -3.49 -1.85
CA PRO A 200 -8.26 -4.57 -2.78
C PRO A 200 -9.65 -5.16 -2.57
N GLU A 201 -10.19 -5.09 -1.35
CA GLU A 201 -11.54 -5.52 -1.02
C GLU A 201 -12.64 -4.68 -1.68
N PHE A 202 -12.34 -3.46 -2.12
CA PHE A 202 -13.28 -2.57 -2.81
C PHE A 202 -13.12 -2.62 -4.33
N GLY A 203 -11.98 -3.08 -4.83
CA GLY A 203 -11.68 -3.18 -6.25
C GLY A 203 -10.20 -2.99 -6.55
N ASN A 204 -9.88 -2.84 -7.84
CA ASN A 204 -8.51 -2.55 -8.30
C ASN A 204 -8.23 -1.06 -8.43
N GLU A 205 -9.26 -0.22 -8.42
CA GLU A 205 -9.12 1.23 -8.47
C GLU A 205 -8.74 1.78 -7.10
N PRO A 206 -8.08 2.95 -7.04
CA PRO A 206 -7.96 3.70 -5.80
C PRO A 206 -9.32 3.96 -5.17
N VAL A 207 -9.35 4.05 -3.83
CA VAL A 207 -10.54 4.42 -3.07
C VAL A 207 -10.84 5.91 -3.23
N ASN A 208 -9.80 6.74 -3.28
CA ASN A 208 -9.89 8.13 -3.67
C ASN A 208 -9.67 8.23 -5.19
N ASP A 209 -10.72 7.99 -5.98
CA ASP A 209 -10.70 8.15 -7.42
C ASP A 209 -11.12 9.58 -7.84
N GLU A 210 -11.34 9.83 -9.13
CA GLU A 210 -11.78 11.14 -9.66
C GLU A 210 -10.83 12.36 -9.45
N GLY A 211 -9.52 12.13 -9.29
CA GLY A 211 -8.55 13.22 -9.12
C GLY A 211 -8.37 13.65 -7.66
N ASP A 212 -8.85 12.83 -6.74
CA ASP A 212 -8.62 13.02 -5.33
C ASP A 212 -7.28 12.44 -4.93
N ASN A 213 -6.45 13.27 -4.29
CA ASN A 213 -5.18 12.83 -3.73
C ASN A 213 -5.38 12.49 -2.25
N PHE A 214 -4.69 11.47 -1.76
CA PHE A 214 -4.55 11.15 -0.34
C PHE A 214 -3.74 12.24 0.36
N GLU A 215 -4.44 13.10 1.10
CA GLU A 215 -3.96 14.27 1.83
C GLU A 215 -4.36 14.14 3.31
N ASP A 216 -3.71 13.22 4.02
CA ASP A 216 -4.14 12.83 5.36
C ASP A 216 -3.79 13.81 6.49
N GLU A 217 -2.97 14.83 6.20
CA GLU A 217 -2.42 15.76 7.19
C GLU A 217 -1.78 15.06 8.41
N GLY A 218 -1.42 13.78 8.25
CA GLY A 218 -0.84 12.94 9.29
C GLY A 218 -1.81 12.35 10.30
N TRP A 219 -3.13 12.47 10.12
CA TRP A 219 -4.08 11.98 11.10
C TRP A 219 -4.39 10.48 10.93
N LEU A 220 -4.49 9.78 12.06
CA LEU A 220 -5.03 8.42 12.18
C LEU A 220 -6.17 8.39 13.20
N PHE A 221 -7.11 7.47 13.02
CA PHE A 221 -8.22 7.24 13.94
C PHE A 221 -8.17 5.83 14.54
N LYS A 222 -8.27 5.70 15.86
CA LYS A 222 -8.46 4.42 16.54
C LYS A 222 -9.93 4.19 16.84
N ALA A 223 -10.49 3.15 16.24
CA ALA A 223 -11.87 2.72 16.42
C ALA A 223 -12.13 2.03 17.78
N GLU A 224 -13.41 1.74 18.06
CA GLU A 224 -13.86 1.10 19.31
C GLU A 224 -13.35 -0.33 19.49
N ASP A 225 -13.18 -1.06 18.40
CA ASP A 225 -12.66 -2.43 18.37
C ASP A 225 -11.12 -2.49 18.41
N GLY A 226 -10.47 -1.33 18.40
CA GLY A 226 -9.01 -1.17 18.39
C GLY A 226 -8.38 -1.09 17.00
N SER A 227 -9.17 -1.17 15.93
CA SER A 227 -8.68 -0.98 14.55
C SER A 227 -8.17 0.46 14.37
N ILE A 228 -7.13 0.62 13.55
CA ILE A 228 -6.53 1.93 13.25
C ILE A 228 -6.81 2.27 11.80
N CYS A 229 -7.55 3.36 11.60
CA CYS A 229 -8.12 3.74 10.32
C CYS A 229 -7.37 4.87 9.66
N PHE A 230 -7.18 4.72 8.35
CA PHE A 230 -6.73 5.79 7.46
C PHE A 230 -7.93 6.59 6.94
N PHE A 231 -7.65 7.84 6.57
CA PHE A 231 -8.62 8.76 5.98
C PHE A 231 -8.29 8.99 4.51
N PRO A 232 -8.87 8.19 3.60
CA PRO A 232 -8.99 8.64 2.22
C PRO A 232 -9.62 10.04 2.19
N THR A 233 -9.01 10.96 1.46
CA THR A 233 -9.52 12.33 1.28
C THR A 233 -10.13 12.48 -0.09
N ASN A 234 -11.20 13.25 -0.14
CA ASN A 234 -11.82 13.68 -1.38
C ASN A 234 -11.77 15.23 -1.52
N LYS A 235 -11.74 15.76 -2.74
CA LYS A 235 -11.80 17.21 -3.04
C LYS A 235 -13.23 17.70 -3.25
N VAL A 236 -14.18 16.78 -3.42
CA VAL A 236 -15.60 17.12 -3.54
C VAL A 236 -16.16 17.71 -2.26
N MET A 237 -17.22 18.52 -2.37
CA MET A 237 -17.77 19.32 -1.27
C MET A 237 -18.51 18.52 -0.17
N SER A 238 -18.51 17.18 -0.20
CA SER A 238 -19.21 16.34 0.76
C SER A 238 -18.51 15.00 1.01
N ALA A 239 -18.79 14.38 2.16
CA ALA A 239 -18.43 13.00 2.42
C ALA A 239 -19.24 12.05 1.53
N ASP A 240 -18.54 11.16 0.83
CA ASP A 240 -19.08 10.12 -0.06
C ASP A 240 -18.41 8.78 0.20
N ASP A 241 -18.55 7.81 -0.70
CA ASP A 241 -17.93 6.50 -0.60
C ASP A 241 -16.40 6.50 -0.67
N ASP A 242 -15.80 7.58 -1.16
CA ASP A 242 -14.36 7.68 -1.45
C ASP A 242 -13.59 8.29 -0.29
N GLY A 243 -14.28 9.08 0.56
CA GLY A 243 -13.69 9.54 1.81
C GLY A 243 -14.27 10.83 2.38
N LEU A 244 -13.45 11.50 3.19
CA LEU A 244 -13.81 12.77 3.81
C LEU A 244 -13.20 13.95 3.03
N VAL A 245 -13.97 15.03 2.94
CA VAL A 245 -13.47 16.30 2.38
C VAL A 245 -12.23 16.76 3.12
N TYR A 246 -11.19 17.20 2.42
CA TYR A 246 -9.96 17.74 3.02
C TYR A 246 -10.23 18.80 4.10
N GLY A 247 -11.22 19.68 3.87
CA GLY A 247 -11.66 20.68 4.85
C GLY A 247 -12.15 20.10 6.19
N ASN A 248 -12.61 18.85 6.20
CA ASN A 248 -13.04 18.15 7.40
C ASN A 248 -11.86 17.67 8.25
N ILE A 249 -10.73 17.29 7.63
CA ILE A 249 -9.50 16.94 8.36
C ILE A 249 -8.96 18.17 9.11
N ASN A 250 -9.07 19.36 8.52
CA ASN A 250 -8.74 20.61 9.22
C ASN A 250 -9.63 20.89 10.46
N GLN A 251 -10.85 20.36 10.50
CA GLN A 251 -11.68 20.46 11.70
C GLN A 251 -11.19 19.55 12.82
N ILE A 252 -10.55 18.42 12.50
CA ILE A 252 -9.87 17.56 13.49
C ILE A 252 -8.82 18.39 14.21
N ASN A 253 -7.94 19.10 13.49
CA ASN A 253 -6.94 20.00 14.08
C ASN A 253 -7.55 20.98 15.10
N THR A 254 -8.68 21.59 14.74
CA THR A 254 -9.34 22.61 15.58
C THR A 254 -9.99 21.99 16.81
N LYS A 255 -10.67 20.85 16.67
CA LYS A 255 -11.44 20.25 17.76
C LYS A 255 -10.57 19.38 18.68
N VAL A 256 -9.54 18.75 18.15
CA VAL A 256 -8.56 17.96 18.91
C VAL A 256 -7.53 18.86 19.62
N GLY A 257 -7.08 19.93 18.96
CA GLY A 257 -6.06 20.85 19.49
C GLY A 257 -6.46 21.62 20.75
N VAL A 258 -7.75 21.63 21.11
CA VAL A 258 -8.26 22.30 22.31
C VAL A 258 -8.15 21.43 23.57
N VAL A 259 -7.90 20.11 23.44
CA VAL A 259 -8.20 19.14 24.51
C VAL A 259 -6.97 18.52 25.22
N GLY A 260 -5.71 18.78 24.82
CA GLY A 260 -4.56 18.08 25.44
C GLY A 260 -3.34 18.93 25.77
N SER A 261 -3.20 19.35 27.03
CA SER A 261 -1.95 19.86 27.64
C SER A 261 -1.24 18.83 28.54
N GLY A 262 -1.56 17.54 28.40
CA GLY A 262 -0.91 16.43 29.10
C GLY A 262 -0.25 15.45 28.13
N LEU A 263 0.60 14.56 28.67
CA LEU A 263 1.33 13.46 27.99
C LEU A 263 0.40 12.39 27.36
N ASP A 264 -0.82 12.75 27.01
CA ASP A 264 -1.83 11.86 26.46
C ASP A 264 -1.66 11.75 24.94
N TYR A 265 -1.13 10.62 24.51
CA TYR A 265 -0.87 10.30 23.09
C TYR A 265 -2.14 9.92 22.31
N CYS A 266 -3.33 10.15 22.83
CA CYS A 266 -4.58 9.90 22.12
C CYS A 266 -5.62 10.90 22.59
N TYR A 267 -6.03 11.76 21.68
CA TYR A 267 -7.03 12.78 21.95
C TYR A 267 -8.41 12.13 21.83
N THR A 268 -9.11 12.06 22.96
CA THR A 268 -10.48 11.58 22.99
C THR A 268 -11.40 12.65 22.43
N TRP A 269 -12.29 12.26 21.53
CA TRP A 269 -13.40 13.11 21.16
C TRP A 269 -14.34 13.28 22.36
N THR A 270 -14.54 14.51 22.82
CA THR A 270 -15.56 14.81 23.83
C THR A 270 -16.83 15.26 23.12
N GLU A 271 -17.93 14.53 23.34
CA GLU A 271 -19.28 14.88 22.86
C GLU A 271 -19.77 16.24 23.38
#